data_AF-Q97WT5-F1
#
_entry.id   AF-Q97WT5-F1
#
_cell.length_a   1.000
_cell.length_b   1.000
_cell.length_c   1.000
_cell.angle_alpha   90.00
_cell.angle_beta   90.00
_cell.angle_gamma   90.00
#
_symmetry.space_group_name_H-M   'P 1'
#
loop_
_entity.id
_entity.type
_entity.pdbx_description
1 polymer ?
#
loop_
_entity_poly.entity_id
_entity_poly.type
_entity_poly.pdbx_seq_one_letter_code
_entity_poly.pdbx_strand_id
1 'polypeptide(L)'
;MCQKLNMAFNGIKFDTSVPGMVPWEIVTIYFIVGLAIVFYFARRFGLKSFTTIDLVYIAVGAAFSVVWEFYIGSFIGRFLPSTPFIGVGFWGRMFILLIVAALVRKPGTGILSLLIFNILSDLFFYGFGGEPMYTIYEALTYGLFLDLVIVASRGKLFGIGYKSSNGSSVSTKTVVGLAILEGIIIGILFAIPDPIFYQFQTQSFILASLGP
;
A
#
# COMPACT_ATOMS: atom_id res chain seq x y z
N MET A 1 -2.21 -40.37 14.31
CA MET A 1 -1.14 -39.48 13.81
C MET A 1 -1.81 -38.54 12.81
N CYS A 2 -2.20 -37.33 13.25
CA CYS A 2 -2.98 -36.42 12.42
C CYS A 2 -2.01 -35.70 11.48
N GLN A 3 -2.03 -36.01 10.18
CA GLN A 3 -1.27 -35.26 9.18
C GLN A 3 -1.81 -33.84 9.15
N LYS A 4 -1.07 -32.90 9.76
CA LYS A 4 -1.29 -31.47 9.59
C LYS A 4 -1.11 -31.20 8.10
N LEU A 5 -2.18 -30.81 7.42
CA LEU A 5 -2.17 -30.49 5.99
C LEU A 5 -1.20 -29.33 5.81
N ASN A 6 0.00 -29.60 5.28
CA ASN A 6 0.92 -28.55 4.85
C ASN A 6 0.33 -27.95 3.58
N MET A 7 -0.57 -26.98 3.75
CA MET A 7 -0.96 -26.11 2.66
C MET A 7 0.32 -25.41 2.19
N ALA A 8 0.68 -25.59 0.93
CA ALA A 8 1.76 -24.84 0.32
C ALA A 8 1.19 -24.26 -0.97
N PHE A 9 1.09 -22.94 -1.04
CA PHE A 9 0.73 -22.25 -2.26
C PHE A 9 2.01 -21.72 -2.87
N ASN A 10 2.31 -22.11 -4.11
CA ASN A 10 3.43 -21.55 -4.86
C ASN A 10 4.82 -21.72 -4.18
N GLY A 11 5.07 -22.87 -3.54
CA GLY A 11 6.34 -23.16 -2.86
C GLY A 11 6.51 -22.51 -1.48
N ILE A 12 5.50 -21.76 -1.03
CA ILE A 12 5.47 -21.09 0.27
C ILE A 12 4.81 -22.02 1.29
N LYS A 13 5.52 -22.35 2.38
CA LYS A 13 4.99 -23.19 3.47
C LYS A 13 4.49 -22.31 4.62
N PHE A 14 3.29 -22.61 5.12
CA PHE A 14 2.76 -21.98 6.33
C PHE A 14 3.24 -22.73 7.57
N ASP A 15 4.42 -22.39 8.07
CA ASP A 15 4.89 -22.96 9.33
C ASP A 15 4.41 -22.08 10.50
N THR A 16 3.73 -22.68 11.47
CA THR A 16 3.28 -21.97 12.69
C THR A 16 4.15 -22.34 13.89
N SER A 17 5.22 -23.10 13.67
CA SER A 17 6.01 -23.77 14.71
C SER A 17 7.33 -23.06 15.02
N VAL A 18 7.73 -22.07 14.22
CA VAL A 18 9.03 -21.41 14.35
C VAL A 18 8.88 -20.10 15.14
N PRO A 19 9.70 -19.89 16.19
CA PRO A 19 9.70 -18.64 16.95
C PRO A 19 9.99 -17.43 16.05
N GLY A 20 9.17 -16.38 16.13
CA GLY A 20 9.29 -15.16 15.30
C GLY A 20 8.26 -15.07 14.16
N MET A 21 7.51 -16.14 13.89
CA MET A 21 6.45 -16.14 12.88
C MET A 21 5.11 -15.66 13.47
N VAL A 22 4.46 -14.72 12.78
CA VAL A 22 3.08 -14.33 13.10
C VAL A 22 2.13 -15.36 12.48
N PRO A 23 1.19 -15.95 13.26
CA PRO A 23 0.17 -16.84 12.72
C PRO A 23 -0.60 -16.19 11.57
N TRP A 24 -0.76 -16.91 10.45
CA TRP A 24 -1.43 -16.38 9.25
C TRP A 24 -2.88 -15.98 9.52
N GLU A 25 -3.51 -16.57 10.54
CA GLU A 25 -4.85 -16.18 11.01
C GLU A 25 -4.86 -14.73 11.50
N ILE A 26 -3.83 -14.29 12.23
CA ILE A 26 -3.72 -12.91 12.72
C ILE A 26 -3.52 -11.95 11.55
N VAL A 27 -2.67 -12.34 10.59
CA VAL A 27 -2.44 -11.58 9.36
C VAL A 27 -3.75 -11.42 8.59
N THR A 28 -4.50 -12.51 8.41
CA THR A 28 -5.80 -12.49 7.70
C THR A 28 -6.85 -11.66 8.44
N ILE A 29 -6.95 -11.79 9.75
CA ILE A 29 -7.87 -11.00 10.59
C ILE A 29 -7.53 -9.51 10.48
N TYR A 30 -6.25 -9.14 10.54
CA TYR A 30 -5.80 -7.75 10.40
C TYR A 30 -6.32 -7.13 9.09
N PHE A 31 -6.22 -7.85 7.97
CA PHE A 31 -6.68 -7.35 6.68
C PHE A 31 -8.20 -7.34 6.53
N ILE A 32 -8.91 -8.36 7.02
CA ILE A 32 -10.37 -8.38 7.04
C ILE A 32 -10.91 -7.19 7.84
N VAL A 33 -10.33 -6.96 9.02
CA VAL A 33 -10.71 -5.83 9.89
C VAL A 33 -10.35 -4.50 9.23
N GLY A 34 -9.17 -4.37 8.64
CA GLY A 34 -8.75 -3.15 7.94
C GLY A 34 -9.68 -2.80 6.77
N LEU A 35 -10.01 -3.77 5.91
CA LEU A 35 -10.95 -3.59 4.82
C LEU A 35 -12.36 -3.25 5.34
N ALA A 36 -12.80 -3.92 6.40
CA ALA A 36 -14.10 -3.64 7.03
C ALA A 36 -14.16 -2.21 7.59
N ILE A 37 -13.08 -1.72 8.20
CA ILE A 37 -12.97 -0.33 8.69
C ILE A 37 -13.08 0.65 7.52
N VAL A 38 -12.27 0.48 6.48
CA VAL A 38 -12.30 1.36 5.29
C VAL A 38 -13.69 1.37 4.69
N PHE A 39 -14.30 0.20 4.48
CA PHE A 39 -15.63 0.07 3.90
C PHE A 39 -16.73 0.68 4.77
N TYR A 40 -16.70 0.42 6.08
CA TYR A 40 -17.67 0.95 7.04
C TYR A 40 -17.63 2.47 7.08
N PHE A 41 -16.45 3.07 7.22
CA PHE A 41 -16.31 4.51 7.28
C PHE A 41 -16.52 5.18 5.90
N ALA A 42 -16.15 4.52 4.80
CA ALA A 42 -16.47 4.97 3.45
C ALA A 42 -17.98 5.18 3.26
N ARG A 43 -18.78 4.20 3.71
CA ARG A 43 -20.25 4.30 3.70
C ARG A 43 -20.77 5.35 4.68
N ARG A 44 -20.23 5.39 5.90
CA ARG A 44 -20.66 6.34 6.93
C ARG A 44 -20.45 7.79 6.53
N PHE A 45 -19.38 8.11 5.80
CA PHE A 45 -19.09 9.46 5.33
C PHE A 45 -19.67 9.77 3.93
N GLY A 46 -20.38 8.82 3.31
CA GLY A 46 -21.01 9.02 2.00
C GLY A 46 -20.02 9.26 0.86
N LEU A 47 -18.84 8.62 0.92
CA LEU A 47 -17.81 8.75 -0.11
C LEU A 47 -18.32 8.18 -1.45
N LYS A 48 -18.05 8.89 -2.54
CA LYS A 48 -18.56 8.57 -3.88
C LYS A 48 -17.88 7.32 -4.45
N SER A 49 -18.63 6.54 -5.23
CA SER A 49 -18.10 5.43 -6.04
C SER A 49 -17.15 5.92 -7.14
N PHE A 50 -16.30 5.01 -7.62
CA PHE A 50 -15.40 5.27 -8.74
C PHE A 50 -16.17 5.59 -10.03
N THR A 51 -15.65 6.57 -10.77
CA THR A 51 -16.04 6.86 -12.15
C THR A 51 -15.02 6.24 -13.10
N THR A 52 -15.36 6.12 -14.38
CA THR A 52 -14.44 5.60 -15.40
C THR A 52 -13.12 6.36 -15.44
N ILE A 53 -13.16 7.69 -15.30
CA ILE A 53 -11.97 8.54 -15.31
C ILE A 53 -11.07 8.24 -14.10
N ASP A 54 -11.64 7.94 -12.94
CA ASP A 54 -10.86 7.59 -11.75
C ASP A 54 -10.10 6.28 -11.95
N LEU A 55 -10.75 5.29 -12.56
CA LEU A 55 -10.12 4.00 -12.88
C LEU A 55 -9.00 4.19 -13.89
N VAL A 56 -9.17 5.08 -14.86
CA VAL A 56 -8.10 5.44 -15.81
C VAL A 56 -6.91 6.07 -15.09
N TYR A 57 -7.13 7.02 -14.16
CA TYR A 57 -6.05 7.61 -13.38
C TYR A 57 -5.33 6.57 -12.51
N ILE A 58 -6.06 5.64 -11.92
CA ILE A 58 -5.48 4.54 -11.14
C ILE A 58 -4.63 3.64 -12.04
N ALA A 59 -5.15 3.21 -13.19
CA ALA A 59 -4.44 2.33 -14.10
C ALA A 59 -3.17 2.98 -14.67
N VAL A 60 -3.27 4.23 -15.12
CA VAL A 60 -2.12 4.99 -15.63
C VAL A 60 -1.09 5.24 -14.52
N GLY A 61 -1.54 5.61 -13.33
CA GLY A 61 -0.67 5.82 -12.18
C GLY A 61 0.08 4.55 -11.76
N ALA A 62 -0.62 3.42 -11.71
CA ALA A 62 -0.02 2.12 -11.40
C ALA A 62 1.02 1.70 -12.45
N ALA A 63 0.69 1.83 -13.75
CA ALA A 63 1.62 1.53 -14.82
C ALA A 63 2.85 2.46 -14.78
N PHE A 64 2.65 3.75 -14.47
CA PHE A 64 3.75 4.70 -14.32
C PHE A 64 4.64 4.37 -13.11
N SER A 65 4.06 3.87 -12.02
CA SER A 65 4.83 3.38 -10.86
C SER A 65 5.73 2.20 -11.20
N VAL A 66 5.26 1.26 -12.05
CA VAL A 66 6.10 0.15 -12.57
C VAL A 66 7.28 0.71 -13.35
N VAL A 67 7.02 1.64 -14.28
CA VAL A 67 8.08 2.26 -15.08
C VAL A 67 9.08 3.00 -14.17
N TRP A 68 8.57 3.72 -13.17
CA TRP A 68 9.41 4.41 -12.22
C TRP A 68 10.32 3.44 -11.47
N GLU A 69 9.79 2.40 -10.84
CA GLU A 69 10.56 1.53 -9.97
C GLU A 69 11.64 0.73 -10.71
N PHE A 70 11.26 0.10 -11.82
CA PHE A 70 12.16 -0.81 -12.53
C PHE A 70 13.10 -0.15 -13.52
N TYR A 71 12.74 1.02 -14.08
CA TYR A 71 13.63 1.72 -15.02
C TYR A 71 14.30 2.92 -14.37
N ILE A 72 13.51 3.89 -13.88
CA ILE A 72 14.04 5.18 -13.43
C ILE A 72 14.76 5.03 -12.08
N GLY A 73 14.08 4.44 -11.10
CA GLY A 73 14.59 4.20 -9.75
C GLY A 73 15.80 3.28 -9.76
N SER A 74 15.77 2.23 -10.57
CA SER A 74 16.91 1.32 -10.76
C SER A 74 18.10 1.99 -11.44
N PHE A 75 17.87 2.93 -12.37
CA PHE A 75 18.94 3.72 -12.98
C PHE A 75 19.53 4.74 -12.00
N ILE A 76 18.70 5.53 -11.33
CA ILE A 76 19.13 6.56 -10.36
C ILE A 76 19.80 5.91 -9.14
N GLY A 77 19.31 4.76 -8.70
CA GLY A 77 19.88 3.99 -7.59
C GLY A 77 21.31 3.51 -7.83
N ARG A 78 21.80 3.53 -9.09
CA ARG A 78 23.23 3.29 -9.40
C ARG A 78 24.13 4.47 -9.03
N PHE A 79 23.56 5.67 -8.92
CA PHE A 79 24.29 6.91 -8.68
C PHE A 79 24.05 7.49 -7.28
N LEU A 80 22.98 7.07 -6.59
CA LEU A 80 22.68 7.49 -5.23
C LEU A 80 22.80 6.31 -4.27
N PRO A 81 23.45 6.48 -3.10
CA PRO A 81 23.51 5.44 -2.09
C PRO A 81 22.10 5.14 -1.56
N SER A 82 21.63 3.92 -1.79
CA SER A 82 20.41 3.40 -1.17
C SER A 82 20.71 2.91 0.23
N THR A 83 19.94 3.37 1.21
CA THR A 83 19.93 2.77 2.56
C THR A 83 18.79 1.75 2.64
N PRO A 84 18.78 0.83 3.63
CA PRO A 84 17.70 -0.15 3.80
C PRO A 84 16.30 0.46 3.92
N PHE A 85 16.21 1.76 4.22
CA PHE A 85 14.97 2.49 4.45
C PHE A 85 14.64 3.51 3.34
N ILE A 86 15.62 3.84 2.49
CA ILE A 86 15.49 4.89 1.47
C ILE A 86 15.95 4.33 0.12
N GLY A 87 14.99 3.74 -0.60
CA GLY A 87 15.12 3.35 -1.99
C GLY A 87 14.42 4.34 -2.92
N VAL A 88 15.14 4.89 -3.90
CA VAL A 88 14.58 5.89 -4.84
C VAL A 88 13.43 5.32 -5.68
N GLY A 89 13.50 4.06 -6.06
CA GLY A 89 12.42 3.35 -6.75
C GLY A 89 11.15 3.29 -5.89
N PHE A 90 11.27 2.72 -4.69
CA PHE A 90 10.18 2.61 -3.73
C PHE A 90 9.53 3.96 -3.38
N TRP A 91 10.33 4.95 -2.98
CA TRP A 91 9.80 6.25 -2.54
C TRP A 91 9.16 7.03 -3.68
N GLY A 92 9.70 6.94 -4.90
CA GLY A 92 9.07 7.59 -6.04
C GLY A 92 7.77 6.89 -6.47
N ARG A 93 7.65 5.56 -6.35
CA ARG A 93 6.37 4.85 -6.47
C ARG A 93 5.36 5.38 -5.45
N MET A 94 5.74 5.47 -4.18
CA MET A 94 4.85 5.99 -3.13
C MET A 94 4.43 7.43 -3.41
N PHE A 95 5.33 8.26 -3.94
CA PHE A 95 5.01 9.63 -4.34
C PHE A 95 4.00 9.68 -5.49
N ILE A 96 4.16 8.85 -6.53
CA ILE A 96 3.20 8.74 -7.64
C ILE A 96 1.82 8.33 -7.12
N LEU A 97 1.76 7.33 -6.22
CA LEU A 97 0.52 6.88 -5.62
C LEU A 97 -0.18 7.98 -4.82
N LEU A 98 0.58 8.85 -4.16
CA LEU A 98 0.02 10.02 -3.47
C LEU A 98 -0.62 11.02 -4.43
N ILE A 99 -0.01 11.23 -5.60
CA ILE A 99 -0.60 12.07 -6.65
C ILE A 99 -1.91 11.46 -7.14
N VAL A 100 -1.95 10.16 -7.41
CA VAL A 100 -3.16 9.44 -7.84
C VAL A 100 -4.24 9.51 -6.76
N ALA A 101 -3.90 9.27 -5.49
CA ALA A 101 -4.82 9.39 -4.36
C ALA A 101 -5.35 10.81 -4.18
N ALA A 102 -4.51 11.84 -4.36
CA ALA A 102 -4.91 13.24 -4.31
C ALA A 102 -5.80 13.65 -5.49
N LEU A 103 -5.68 12.97 -6.64
CA LEU A 103 -6.50 13.22 -7.82
C LEU A 103 -7.88 12.56 -7.70
N VAL A 104 -7.91 11.28 -7.31
CA VAL A 104 -9.14 10.46 -7.28
C VAL A 104 -9.93 10.69 -5.98
N ARG A 105 -9.25 10.78 -4.83
CA ARG A 105 -9.82 11.06 -3.50
C ARG A 105 -10.94 10.12 -3.05
N LYS A 106 -10.93 8.87 -3.52
CA LYS A 106 -11.95 7.86 -3.19
C LYS A 106 -11.31 6.67 -2.47
N PRO A 107 -12.01 6.07 -1.48
CA PRO A 107 -11.51 4.90 -0.78
C PRO A 107 -11.41 3.72 -1.76
N GLY A 108 -10.32 2.97 -1.68
CA GLY A 108 -9.98 1.89 -2.61
C GLY A 108 -8.97 2.31 -3.68
N THR A 109 -8.58 3.59 -3.74
CA THR A 109 -7.59 4.09 -4.71
C THR A 109 -6.22 3.50 -4.41
N GLY A 110 -5.83 3.46 -3.14
CA GLY A 110 -4.53 2.93 -2.73
C GLY A 110 -4.42 1.45 -3.01
N ILE A 111 -5.39 0.67 -2.53
CA ILE A 111 -5.43 -0.79 -2.72
C ILE A 111 -5.46 -1.13 -4.23
N LEU A 112 -6.32 -0.49 -5.02
CA LEU A 112 -6.45 -0.83 -6.45
C LEU A 112 -5.18 -0.46 -7.23
N SER A 113 -4.57 0.69 -6.94
CA SER A 113 -3.35 1.12 -7.62
C SER A 113 -2.18 0.18 -7.35
N LEU A 114 -2.01 -0.25 -6.10
CA LEU A 114 -0.94 -1.17 -5.71
C LEU A 114 -1.22 -2.61 -6.16
N LEU A 115 -2.48 -3.03 -6.22
CA LEU A 115 -2.85 -4.32 -6.80
C LEU A 115 -2.51 -4.38 -8.30
N ILE A 116 -2.84 -3.33 -9.05
CA ILE A 116 -2.48 -3.26 -10.48
C ILE A 116 -0.97 -3.19 -10.65
N PHE A 117 -0.29 -2.39 -9.82
CA PHE A 117 1.17 -2.34 -9.81
C PHE A 117 1.75 -3.74 -9.60
N ASN A 118 1.31 -4.48 -8.58
CA ASN A 118 1.84 -5.81 -8.27
C ASN A 118 1.62 -6.79 -9.43
N ILE A 119 0.42 -6.82 -10.02
CA ILE A 119 0.13 -7.67 -11.19
C ILE A 119 1.06 -7.34 -12.37
N LEU A 120 1.28 -6.06 -12.67
CA LEU A 120 2.16 -5.66 -13.76
C LEU A 120 3.64 -5.97 -13.46
N SER A 121 4.07 -5.74 -12.21
CA SER A 121 5.41 -6.05 -11.73
C SER A 121 5.72 -7.54 -11.81
N ASP A 122 4.77 -8.39 -11.42
CA ASP A 122 4.88 -9.84 -11.52
C ASP A 122 4.91 -10.29 -12.97
N LEU A 123 4.09 -9.68 -13.83
CA LEU A 123 4.01 -10.05 -15.25
C LEU A 123 5.32 -9.75 -16.00
N PHE A 124 5.99 -8.64 -15.67
CA PHE A 124 7.13 -8.16 -16.45
C PHE A 124 8.50 -8.34 -15.78
N PHE A 125 8.59 -8.48 -14.45
CA PHE A 125 9.86 -8.44 -13.72
C PHE A 125 10.05 -9.57 -12.73
N TYR A 126 9.12 -9.75 -11.78
CA TYR A 126 9.34 -10.67 -10.65
C TYR A 126 8.91 -12.12 -10.96
N GLY A 127 7.91 -12.31 -11.81
CA GLY A 127 7.20 -13.58 -11.92
C GLY A 127 6.34 -13.83 -10.68
N PHE A 128 5.22 -14.52 -10.83
CA PHE A 128 4.25 -14.77 -9.75
C PHE A 128 4.78 -15.63 -8.59
N GLY A 129 6.08 -15.93 -8.47
CA GLY A 129 6.66 -16.87 -7.51
C GLY A 129 6.58 -16.46 -6.03
N GLY A 130 6.36 -15.17 -5.75
CA GLY A 130 6.18 -14.66 -4.38
C GLY A 130 4.72 -14.47 -3.96
N GLU A 131 3.78 -14.77 -4.84
CA GLU A 131 2.35 -14.61 -4.57
C GLU A 131 1.82 -15.74 -3.65
N PRO A 132 0.92 -15.44 -2.70
CA PRO A 132 0.15 -14.19 -2.53
C PRO A 132 0.80 -13.18 -1.56
N MET A 133 2.03 -13.42 -1.10
CA MET A 133 2.65 -12.62 -0.04
C MET A 133 2.81 -11.16 -0.47
N TYR A 134 3.32 -10.91 -1.69
CA TYR A 134 3.55 -9.55 -2.18
C TYR A 134 2.25 -8.79 -2.44
N THR A 135 1.22 -9.42 -3.00
CA THR A 135 -0.12 -8.79 -3.06
C THR A 135 -0.62 -8.34 -1.68
N ILE A 136 -0.46 -9.19 -0.65
CA ILE A 136 -0.89 -8.87 0.71
C ILE A 136 -0.03 -7.73 1.29
N TYR A 137 1.27 -7.81 1.11
CA TYR A 137 2.20 -6.81 1.62
C TYR A 137 2.01 -5.46 0.92
N GLU A 138 2.01 -5.41 -0.41
CA GLU A 138 1.92 -4.16 -1.15
C GLU A 138 0.50 -3.58 -1.14
N ALA A 139 -0.49 -4.30 -1.69
CA ALA A 139 -1.83 -3.75 -1.86
C ALA A 139 -2.58 -3.62 -0.53
N LEU A 140 -2.44 -4.59 0.36
CA LEU A 140 -3.22 -4.67 1.59
C LEU A 140 -2.55 -4.02 2.82
N THR A 141 -1.25 -3.69 2.80
CA THR A 141 -0.65 -2.83 3.84
C THR A 141 -0.54 -1.38 3.36
N TYR A 142 0.31 -1.10 2.36
CA TYR A 142 0.54 0.28 1.89
C TYR A 142 -0.71 0.88 1.24
N GLY A 143 -1.41 0.10 0.40
CA GLY A 143 -2.64 0.56 -0.24
C GLY A 143 -3.75 0.83 0.76
N LEU A 144 -3.89 -0.05 1.76
CA LEU A 144 -4.87 0.11 2.82
C LEU A 144 -4.58 1.32 3.71
N PHE A 145 -3.31 1.61 4.01
CA PHE A 145 -2.92 2.81 4.75
C PHE A 145 -3.29 4.09 4.01
N LEU A 146 -3.05 4.13 2.70
CA LEU A 146 -3.45 5.27 1.88
C LEU A 146 -4.97 5.45 1.88
N ASP A 147 -5.72 4.34 1.77
CA ASP A 147 -7.18 4.37 1.82
C ASP A 147 -7.73 4.77 3.20
N LEU A 148 -7.08 4.37 4.29
CA LEU A 148 -7.42 4.83 5.64
C LEU A 148 -7.22 6.34 5.78
N VAL A 149 -6.15 6.90 5.21
CA VAL A 149 -5.92 8.36 5.22
C VAL A 149 -6.95 9.08 4.33
N ILE A 150 -7.34 8.51 3.18
CA ILE A 150 -8.44 9.05 2.36
C ILE A 150 -9.75 9.08 3.15
N VAL A 151 -10.06 8.02 3.89
CA VAL A 151 -11.26 7.93 4.70
C VAL A 151 -11.20 8.90 5.89
N ALA A 152 -10.06 8.99 6.58
CA ALA A 152 -9.86 9.91 7.70
C ALA A 152 -9.99 11.38 7.29
N SER A 153 -9.43 11.73 6.11
CA SER A 153 -9.57 13.06 5.50
C SER A 153 -10.94 13.29 4.84
N ARG A 154 -11.84 12.28 4.85
CA ARG A 154 -13.16 12.31 4.20
C ARG A 154 -13.09 12.68 2.72
N GLY A 155 -12.06 12.21 2.01
CA GLY A 155 -11.83 12.52 0.60
C GLY A 155 -11.33 13.95 0.34
N LYS A 156 -10.85 14.67 1.36
CA LYS A 156 -10.25 16.01 1.24
C LYS A 156 -8.75 15.97 1.49
N LEU A 157 -8.08 15.04 0.82
CA LEU A 157 -6.65 14.84 0.94
C LEU A 157 -5.88 16.12 0.62
N PHE A 158 -4.86 16.40 1.42
CA PHE A 158 -4.03 17.61 1.41
C PHE A 158 -4.82 18.93 1.56
N GLY A 159 -5.95 18.87 2.26
CA GLY A 159 -6.83 20.03 2.46
C GLY A 159 -7.50 20.54 1.19
N ILE A 160 -7.44 19.79 0.09
CA ILE A 160 -8.00 20.22 -1.19
C ILE A 160 -9.53 20.11 -1.13
N GLY A 161 -10.21 21.24 -1.38
CA GLY A 161 -11.67 21.33 -1.32
C GLY A 161 -12.23 21.59 0.09
N TYR A 162 -11.39 22.00 1.04
CA TYR A 162 -11.87 22.53 2.32
C TYR A 162 -12.54 23.91 2.09
N LYS A 163 -13.78 24.06 2.54
CA LYS A 163 -14.51 25.33 2.54
C LYS A 163 -14.77 25.73 3.99
N SER A 164 -14.32 26.92 4.40
CA SER A 164 -14.63 27.49 5.72
C SER A 164 -16.12 27.82 5.79
N SER A 165 -16.77 27.51 6.92
CA SER A 165 -18.20 27.77 7.15
C SER A 165 -18.53 29.27 7.21
N ASN A 166 -17.53 30.14 7.39
CA ASN A 166 -17.69 31.59 7.33
C ASN A 166 -16.86 32.12 6.14
N GLY A 167 -17.51 32.94 5.31
CA GLY A 167 -17.12 33.35 3.96
C GLY A 167 -15.63 33.57 3.68
N SER A 168 -15.24 33.10 2.50
CA SER A 168 -14.13 33.56 1.65
C SER A 168 -12.71 33.43 2.24
N SER A 169 -11.95 32.50 1.66
CA SER A 169 -10.57 32.10 1.99
C SER A 169 -10.42 31.39 3.33
N VAL A 170 -10.37 30.06 3.27
CA VAL A 170 -9.69 29.27 4.31
C VAL A 170 -8.27 29.81 4.40
N SER A 171 -7.84 30.21 5.59
CA SER A 171 -6.47 30.66 5.83
C SER A 171 -5.50 29.62 5.23
N THR A 172 -4.71 30.03 4.24
CA THR A 172 -3.73 29.16 3.55
C THR A 172 -2.87 28.42 4.57
N LYS A 173 -2.59 29.03 5.74
CA LYS A 173 -1.87 28.41 6.85
C LYS A 173 -2.56 27.15 7.41
N THR A 174 -3.89 27.12 7.48
CA THR A 174 -4.65 25.96 7.98
C THR A 174 -4.67 24.82 6.96
N VAL A 175 -4.80 25.13 5.66
CA VAL A 175 -4.73 24.12 4.59
C VAL A 175 -3.32 23.52 4.50
N VAL A 176 -2.30 24.38 4.53
CA VAL A 176 -0.89 23.96 4.52
C VAL A 176 -0.57 23.16 5.78
N GLY A 177 -1.04 23.58 6.96
CA GLY A 177 -0.84 22.84 8.20
C GLY A 177 -1.48 21.44 8.16
N LEU A 178 -2.68 21.31 7.59
CA LEU A 178 -3.35 20.02 7.42
C LEU A 178 -2.59 19.13 6.42
N ALA A 179 -2.15 19.68 5.29
CA ALA A 179 -1.39 18.94 4.29
C ALA A 179 -0.03 18.46 4.82
N ILE A 180 0.66 19.27 5.62
CA ILE A 180 1.91 18.87 6.30
C ILE A 180 1.64 17.72 7.28
N LEU A 181 0.59 17.83 8.10
CA LEU A 181 0.25 16.80 9.08
C LEU A 181 -0.15 15.49 8.40
N GLU A 182 -0.96 15.53 7.35
CA GLU A 182 -1.31 14.35 6.54
C GLU A 182 -0.07 13.75 5.87
N GLY A 183 0.82 14.58 5.32
CA GLY A 183 2.09 14.14 4.73
C GLY A 183 3.01 13.44 5.74
N ILE A 184 3.10 13.95 6.97
CA ILE A 184 3.86 13.32 8.05
C ILE A 184 3.25 11.97 8.43
N ILE A 185 1.92 11.90 8.60
CA ILE A 185 1.22 10.66 8.95
C ILE A 185 1.46 9.60 7.87
N ILE A 186 1.29 9.97 6.60
CA ILE A 186 1.53 9.06 5.47
C ILE A 186 3.00 8.62 5.43
N GLY A 187 3.94 9.54 5.61
CA GLY A 187 5.37 9.22 5.61
C GLY A 187 5.75 8.22 6.71
N ILE A 188 5.20 8.39 7.92
CA ILE A 188 5.36 7.44 9.03
C ILE A 188 4.72 6.09 8.68
N LEU A 189 3.48 6.11 8.17
CA LEU A 189 2.77 4.88 7.78
C LEU A 189 3.50 4.10 6.67
N PHE A 190 4.23 4.77 5.78
CA PHE A 190 5.02 4.12 4.74
C PHE A 190 6.41 3.67 5.22
N ALA A 191 6.92 4.21 6.32
CA ALA A 191 8.20 3.79 6.88
C ALA A 191 8.11 2.56 7.82
N ILE A 192 6.90 2.23 8.28
CA ILE A 192 6.64 1.12 9.23
C ILE A 192 6.62 -0.28 8.58
N PRO A 193 6.08 -0.51 7.37
CA PRO A 193 5.85 -1.87 6.90
C PRO A 193 7.11 -2.62 6.50
N ASP A 194 8.16 -1.97 6.01
CA ASP A 194 9.45 -2.61 5.74
C ASP A 194 10.09 -3.24 7.00
N PRO A 195 10.31 -2.53 8.11
CA PRO A 195 10.94 -3.12 9.29
C PRO A 195 10.04 -4.11 10.04
N ILE A 196 8.71 -3.94 9.99
CA ILE A 196 7.78 -4.77 10.75
C ILE A 196 7.18 -5.84 9.83
N PHE A 197 6.33 -5.46 8.90
CA PHE A 197 5.57 -6.43 8.10
C PHE A 197 6.45 -7.23 7.15
N TYR A 198 7.42 -6.64 6.44
CA TYR A 198 8.26 -7.40 5.52
C TYR A 198 9.10 -8.45 6.26
N GLN A 199 9.73 -8.09 7.38
CA GLN A 199 10.55 -9.01 8.16
C GLN A 199 9.72 -10.12 8.84
N PHE A 200 8.57 -9.79 9.43
CA PHE A 200 7.72 -10.79 10.09
C PHE A 200 6.93 -11.67 9.10
N GLN A 201 6.54 -11.11 7.95
CA GLN A 201 5.77 -11.79 6.91
C GLN A 201 6.66 -12.70 6.05
N THR A 202 7.84 -12.24 5.59
CA THR A 202 8.80 -13.11 4.90
C THR A 202 9.32 -14.25 5.79
N GLN A 203 9.42 -14.03 7.10
CA GLN A 203 9.78 -15.11 8.04
C GLN A 203 8.65 -16.11 8.25
N SER A 204 7.37 -15.73 8.15
CA SER A 204 6.25 -16.68 8.23
C SER A 204 6.00 -17.41 6.91
N PHE A 205 6.50 -16.86 5.80
CA PHE A 205 6.49 -17.47 4.47
C PHE A 205 7.89 -18.01 4.12
N ILE A 206 8.34 -19.06 4.82
CA ILE A 206 9.62 -19.71 4.46
C ILE A 206 9.50 -20.42 3.11
N LEU A 207 10.36 -19.97 2.18
CA LEU A 207 10.73 -20.64 0.94
C LEU A 207 11.14 -22.09 1.23
N ALA A 208 10.46 -23.04 0.58
CA ALA A 208 10.89 -24.43 0.52
C ALA A 208 12.12 -24.65 -0.38
N SER A 209 13.11 -23.75 -0.41
CA SER A 209 14.32 -23.90 -1.23
C SER A 209 15.57 -24.36 -0.46
N LEU A 210 15.43 -24.71 0.81
CA LEU A 210 16.40 -25.54 1.53
C LEU A 210 15.70 -26.83 1.96
N GLY A 211 15.55 -27.75 1.01
CA GLY A 211 15.59 -29.16 1.36
C GLY A 211 16.96 -29.49 1.97
N PRO A 212 17.06 -30.56 2.78
CA PRO A 212 18.30 -30.92 3.45
C PRO A 212 19.51 -31.03 2.51
#